data_AF-A0A7V3L4P8-F1
#
_entry.id   AF-A0A7V3L4P8-F1
#
_cell.length_a   1.000
_cell.length_b   1.000
_cell.length_c   1.000
_cell.angle_alpha   90.00
_cell.angle_beta   90.00
_cell.angle_gamma   90.00
#
_symmetry.space_group_name_H-M   'P 1'
#
loop_
_entity.id
_entity.type
_entity.pdbx_description
1 polymer ?
#
loop_
_entity_poly.entity_id
_entity_poly.type
_entity_poly.pdbx_seq_one_letter_code
_entity_poly.pdbx_strand_id
1 'polypeptide(L)'
;MNCKRARDLFSAYFEHSIDGELAAKLEEHLAGCESCNRIYERFASAVEMLESMPEVEPPADFRERVMARVESARRAVPARVRWWRLDWQRVFTIRVPARAAAVGLAVLVLFAMSVQLFPPLRTGIASLFLAQKPSEAPISTLDQDSARAPMPWTPENRNGSGLVLSVDVGKPGVYLLRLQTRSTKPVAFEVDISGTKYSGYVLRDRPSIIRVPTPEAGSVRVVHVAWSIGEWGRYQTVFLPSRLLKSTVTRTFTIQRTTVTGVLHRICREYGVAIIAWGNLGKQIDYAQVYQATPDDALYECLNRVGLKAYGVASSVYAVEPVR
;
A
#
# COMPACT_ATOMS: atom_id res chain seq x y z
N MET A 1 -29.63 -21.92 9.36
CA MET A 1 -28.36 -21.43 8.75
C MET A 1 -28.54 -21.24 7.25
N ASN A 2 -27.71 -20.43 6.57
CA ASN A 2 -27.73 -20.30 5.10
C ASN A 2 -26.67 -21.17 4.42
N CYS A 3 -26.87 -21.51 3.14
CA CYS A 3 -26.01 -22.46 2.41
C CYS A 3 -24.56 -21.98 2.26
N LYS A 4 -24.31 -20.66 2.20
CA LYS A 4 -22.95 -20.13 2.09
C LYS A 4 -22.17 -20.40 3.38
N ARG A 5 -22.75 -20.02 4.52
CA ARG A 5 -22.15 -20.22 5.83
C ARG A 5 -21.99 -21.70 6.18
N ALA A 6 -22.89 -22.56 5.71
CA ALA A 6 -22.74 -24.01 5.85
C ALA A 6 -21.46 -24.52 5.18
N ARG A 7 -21.20 -24.10 3.94
CA ARG A 7 -20.01 -24.51 3.17
C ARG A 7 -18.71 -24.01 3.79
N ASP A 8 -18.70 -22.80 4.33
CA ASP A 8 -17.53 -22.23 5.00
C ASP A 8 -17.13 -23.05 6.26
N LEU A 9 -18.06 -23.85 6.81
CA LEU A 9 -17.86 -24.67 8.00
C LEU A 9 -17.48 -26.13 7.69
N PHE A 10 -17.45 -26.59 6.43
CA PHE A 10 -17.24 -28.00 6.10
C PHE A 10 -15.88 -28.53 6.58
N SER A 11 -14.79 -27.81 6.31
CA SER A 11 -13.44 -28.21 6.75
C SER A 11 -13.35 -28.33 8.27
N ALA A 12 -13.82 -27.31 8.98
CA ALA A 12 -13.75 -27.31 10.43
C ALA A 12 -14.68 -28.35 11.06
N TYR A 13 -15.83 -28.65 10.46
CA TYR A 13 -16.71 -29.74 10.90
C TYR A 13 -16.06 -31.11 10.70
N PHE A 14 -15.43 -31.34 9.54
CA PHE A 14 -14.72 -32.58 9.23
C PHE A 14 -13.53 -32.82 10.16
N GLU A 15 -12.78 -31.77 10.50
CA GLU A 15 -11.67 -31.82 11.46
C GLU A 15 -12.12 -31.83 12.93
N HIS A 16 -13.43 -31.88 13.21
CA HIS A 16 -14.01 -31.75 14.55
C HIS A 16 -13.51 -30.53 15.34
N SER A 17 -13.19 -29.43 14.64
CA SER A 17 -12.62 -28.20 15.20
C SER A 17 -13.63 -27.06 15.37
N ILE A 18 -14.93 -27.34 15.20
CA ILE A 18 -16.03 -26.38 15.44
C ILE A 18 -16.67 -26.54 16.81
N ASP A 19 -17.27 -25.44 17.29
CA ASP A 19 -18.11 -25.43 18.51
C ASP A 19 -19.34 -26.34 18.35
N GLY A 20 -19.71 -27.06 19.40
CA GLY A 20 -20.82 -28.01 19.39
C GLY A 20 -22.19 -27.39 19.08
N GLU A 21 -22.45 -26.14 19.46
CA GLU A 21 -23.69 -25.45 19.12
C GLU A 21 -23.75 -25.11 17.62
N LEU A 22 -22.59 -24.77 17.03
CA LEU A 22 -22.45 -24.55 15.60
C LEU A 22 -22.53 -25.85 14.80
N ALA A 23 -21.99 -26.95 15.34
CA ALA A 23 -22.10 -28.28 14.75
C ALA A 23 -23.56 -28.73 14.64
N ALA A 24 -24.32 -28.63 15.73
CA ALA A 24 -25.74 -29.00 15.73
C ALA A 24 -26.55 -28.18 14.68
N LYS A 25 -26.27 -26.87 14.56
CA LYS A 25 -26.89 -26.01 13.54
C LYS A 25 -26.50 -26.38 12.11
N LEU A 26 -25.30 -26.93 11.91
CA LEU A 26 -24.84 -27.43 10.61
C LEU A 26 -25.49 -28.77 10.27
N GLU A 27 -25.57 -29.68 11.23
CA GLU A 27 -26.24 -30.96 11.08
C GLU A 27 -27.73 -30.79 10.74
N GLU A 28 -28.43 -29.91 11.45
CA GLU A 28 -29.82 -29.55 11.14
C GLU A 28 -29.96 -29.03 9.70
N HIS A 29 -29.00 -28.22 9.23
CA HIS A 29 -29.01 -27.70 7.87
C HIS A 29 -28.71 -28.77 6.82
N LEU A 30 -27.77 -29.67 7.08
CA LEU A 30 -27.45 -30.77 6.17
C LEU A 30 -28.63 -31.75 6.05
N ALA A 31 -29.33 -32.01 7.16
CA ALA A 31 -30.57 -32.80 7.17
C ALA A 31 -31.70 -32.14 6.37
N GLY A 32 -31.81 -30.81 6.42
CA GLY A 32 -32.86 -30.04 5.73
C GLY A 32 -32.54 -29.62 4.29
N CYS A 33 -31.28 -29.66 3.86
CA CYS A 33 -30.84 -29.15 2.55
C CYS A 33 -30.04 -30.20 1.76
N GLU A 34 -30.74 -30.92 0.89
CA GLU A 34 -30.16 -31.97 0.04
C GLU A 34 -29.00 -31.47 -0.85
N SER A 35 -29.04 -30.19 -1.25
CA SER A 35 -27.95 -29.59 -2.04
C SER A 35 -26.65 -29.45 -1.24
N CYS A 36 -26.74 -29.06 0.03
CA CYS A 36 -25.59 -28.90 0.89
C CYS A 36 -25.07 -30.27 1.35
N ASN A 37 -25.96 -31.22 1.64
CA ASN A 37 -25.57 -32.59 1.97
C ASN A 37 -24.74 -33.25 0.85
N ARG A 38 -25.21 -33.18 -0.40
CA ARG A 38 -24.46 -33.71 -1.56
C ARG A 38 -23.09 -33.07 -1.76
N ILE A 39 -22.94 -31.77 -1.45
CA ILE A 39 -21.64 -31.10 -1.56
C ILE A 39 -20.73 -31.55 -0.41
N TYR A 40 -21.26 -31.70 0.80
CA TYR A 40 -20.52 -32.18 1.95
C TYR A 40 -20.00 -33.62 1.74
N GLU A 41 -20.84 -34.54 1.24
CA GLU A 41 -20.42 -35.92 0.92
C GLU A 41 -19.28 -35.95 -0.09
N ARG A 42 -19.33 -35.12 -1.14
CA ARG A 42 -18.25 -34.99 -2.13
C ARG A 42 -16.98 -34.41 -1.53
N PHE A 43 -17.12 -33.45 -0.63
CA PHE A 43 -16.00 -32.86 0.10
C PHE A 43 -15.32 -33.91 0.99
N ALA A 44 -16.08 -34.62 1.83
CA ALA A 44 -15.58 -35.66 2.72
C ALA A 44 -14.86 -36.77 1.93
N SER A 45 -15.48 -37.27 0.86
CA SER A 45 -14.88 -38.29 0.01
C SER A 45 -13.56 -37.83 -0.63
N ALA A 46 -13.47 -36.57 -1.07
CA ALA A 46 -12.23 -36.03 -1.64
C ALA A 46 -11.11 -35.92 -0.59
N VAL A 47 -11.44 -35.56 0.65
CA VAL A 47 -10.47 -35.49 1.75
C VAL A 47 -9.99 -36.88 2.14
N GLU A 48 -10.90 -37.86 2.29
CA GLU A 48 -10.55 -39.25 2.57
C GLU A 48 -9.63 -39.85 1.48
N MET A 49 -9.87 -39.53 0.21
CA MET A 49 -8.98 -39.94 -0.88
C MET A 49 -7.56 -39.37 -0.73
N LEU A 50 -7.44 -38.11 -0.31
CA LEU A 50 -6.14 -37.48 -0.06
C LEU A 50 -5.44 -38.09 1.16
N GLU A 51 -6.19 -38.39 2.22
CA GLU A 51 -5.65 -39.05 3.43
C GLU A 51 -5.22 -40.50 3.17
N SER A 52 -5.82 -41.16 2.18
CA SER A 52 -5.43 -42.51 1.77
C SER A 52 -4.12 -42.56 0.97
N MET A 53 -3.55 -41.41 0.58
CA MET A 53 -2.30 -41.37 -0.15
C MET A 53 -1.14 -41.81 0.75
N PRO A 54 -0.14 -42.54 0.20
CA PRO A 54 1.00 -42.97 0.97
C PRO A 54 1.80 -41.76 1.46
N GLU A 55 2.17 -41.78 2.74
CA GLU A 55 3.08 -40.79 3.29
C GLU A 55 4.45 -40.93 2.61
N VAL A 56 4.94 -39.85 2.01
CA VAL A 56 6.23 -39.83 1.32
C VAL A 56 7.26 -39.26 2.26
N GLU A 57 8.27 -40.06 2.63
CA GLU A 57 9.39 -39.56 3.41
C GLU A 57 10.14 -38.47 2.63
N PRO A 58 10.33 -37.28 3.21
CA PRO A 58 11.12 -36.25 2.56
C PRO A 58 12.59 -36.70 2.45
N PRO A 59 13.33 -36.27 1.41
CA PRO A 59 14.77 -36.53 1.30
C PRO A 59 15.53 -36.11 2.58
N ALA A 60 16.59 -36.85 2.93
CA ALA A 60 17.34 -36.61 4.18
C ALA A 60 17.86 -35.17 4.32
N ASP A 61 18.16 -34.50 3.20
CA ASP A 61 18.66 -33.12 3.12
C ASP A 61 17.55 -32.05 3.08
N PHE A 62 16.27 -32.44 3.07
CA PHE A 62 15.13 -31.52 2.92
C PHE A 62 15.10 -30.48 4.03
N ARG A 63 15.22 -30.92 5.29
CA ARG A 63 15.23 -30.04 6.46
C ARG A 63 16.35 -29.01 6.36
N GLU A 64 17.56 -29.44 6.00
CA GLU A 64 18.72 -28.56 5.85
C GLU A 64 18.53 -27.55 4.72
N ARG A 65 18.02 -27.99 3.57
CA ARG A 65 17.72 -27.11 2.42
C ARG A 65 16.63 -26.09 2.73
N VAL A 66 15.62 -26.45 3.51
CA VAL A 66 14.55 -25.54 3.96
C VAL A 66 15.12 -24.54 4.95
N MET A 67 15.83 -25.01 5.99
CA MET A 67 16.40 -24.13 7.01
C MET A 67 17.45 -23.19 6.45
N ALA A 68 18.26 -23.62 5.48
CA ALA A 68 19.20 -22.76 4.77
C ALA A 68 18.47 -21.64 4.00
N ARG A 69 17.35 -21.96 3.35
CA ARG A 69 16.50 -20.95 2.67
C ARG A 69 15.87 -19.98 3.66
N VAL A 70 15.30 -20.47 4.77
CA VAL A 70 14.72 -19.63 5.83
C VAL A 70 15.76 -18.69 6.41
N GLU A 71 16.95 -19.20 6.70
CA GLU A 71 18.05 -18.41 7.25
C GLU A 71 18.57 -17.37 6.24
N SER A 72 18.68 -17.74 4.96
CA SER A 72 19.02 -16.80 3.89
C SER A 72 17.98 -15.68 3.77
N ALA A 73 16.69 -15.98 3.92
CA ALA A 73 15.61 -15.00 3.91
C ALA A 73 15.66 -14.09 5.15
N ARG A 74 15.99 -14.64 6.33
CA ARG A 74 16.22 -13.87 7.57
C ARG A 74 17.40 -12.91 7.44
N ARG A 75 18.51 -13.36 6.84
CA ARG A 75 19.71 -12.51 6.61
C ARG A 75 19.51 -11.49 5.49
N ALA A 76 18.67 -11.77 4.52
CA ALA A 76 18.27 -10.82 3.48
C ALA A 76 17.44 -9.65 4.03
N VAL A 77 16.88 -9.79 5.25
CA VAL A 77 16.35 -8.66 6.01
C VAL A 77 17.53 -7.98 6.72
N PRO A 78 17.87 -6.72 6.41
CA PRO A 78 18.98 -6.05 7.07
C PRO A 78 18.70 -5.99 8.58
N ALA A 79 19.61 -6.56 9.37
CA ALA A 79 19.57 -6.43 10.82
C ALA A 79 19.55 -4.94 11.17
N ARG A 80 18.51 -4.48 11.89
CA ARG A 80 18.41 -3.08 12.35
C ARG A 80 19.64 -2.79 13.22
N VAL A 81 20.63 -2.12 12.63
CA VAL A 81 21.76 -1.61 13.38
C VAL A 81 21.19 -0.60 14.36
N ARG A 82 21.19 -0.97 15.64
CA ARG A 82 20.77 -0.11 16.76
C ARG A 82 21.80 1.00 16.88
N TRP A 83 21.61 2.10 16.16
CA TRP A 83 22.47 3.28 16.17
C TRP A 83 22.67 3.88 17.58
N TRP A 84 21.75 3.61 18.51
CA TRP A 84 21.88 3.90 19.95
C TRP A 84 22.87 3.00 20.71
N ARG A 85 23.51 2.01 20.05
CA ARG A 85 24.64 1.24 20.60
C ARG A 85 25.99 1.68 20.02
N LEU A 86 26.02 2.65 19.09
CA LEU A 86 27.27 3.30 18.74
C LEU A 86 27.69 4.21 19.90
N ASP A 87 28.94 4.06 20.32
CA ASP A 87 29.57 4.86 21.38
C ASP A 87 29.78 6.30 20.87
N TRP A 88 28.71 7.11 20.95
CA TRP A 88 28.66 8.49 20.47
C TRP A 88 29.73 9.38 21.14
N GLN A 89 30.32 8.95 22.26
CA GLN A 89 31.46 9.64 22.88
C GLN A 89 32.74 9.58 22.03
N ARG A 90 32.92 8.57 21.17
CA ARG A 90 34.09 8.46 20.27
C ARG A 90 33.96 9.26 18.99
N VAL A 91 32.74 9.59 18.56
CA VAL A 91 32.49 10.38 17.33
C VAL A 91 32.63 11.88 17.60
N PHE A 92 32.22 12.35 18.79
CA PHE A 92 32.32 13.77 19.17
C PHE A 92 33.65 14.19 19.80
N THR A 93 34.61 13.29 19.94
CA THR A 93 35.96 13.60 20.46
C THR A 93 36.99 13.93 19.38
N ILE A 94 36.54 14.23 18.15
CA ILE A 94 37.37 14.91 17.15
C ILE A 94 37.68 16.32 17.69
N ARG A 95 38.85 16.46 18.33
CA ARG A 95 39.41 17.74 18.78
C ARG A 95 39.65 18.62 17.56
N VAL A 96 38.68 19.43 17.19
CA VAL A 96 38.86 20.48 16.18
C VAL A 96 39.85 21.50 16.78
N PRO A 97 41.04 21.72 16.20
CA PRO A 97 41.98 22.70 16.71
C PRO A 97 41.33 24.08 16.66
N ALA A 98 41.41 24.86 17.75
CA ALA A 98 40.72 26.15 17.92
C ALA A 98 40.96 27.14 16.75
N ARG A 99 42.05 26.97 16.00
CA ARG A 99 42.39 27.76 14.81
C ARG A 99 41.41 27.55 13.64
N ALA A 100 40.78 26.39 13.51
CA ALA A 100 39.82 26.12 12.42
C ALA A 100 38.43 26.75 12.66
N ALA A 101 38.01 26.87 13.92
CA ALA A 101 36.75 27.52 14.28
C ALA A 101 36.78 29.04 14.02
N ALA A 102 37.93 29.68 14.28
CA ALA A 102 38.10 31.12 14.05
C ALA A 102 38.06 31.50 12.56
N VAL A 103 38.65 30.67 11.69
CA VAL A 103 38.60 30.88 10.23
C VAL A 103 37.19 30.70 9.69
N GLY A 104 36.46 29.68 10.16
CA GLY A 104 35.07 29.46 9.78
C GLY A 104 34.16 30.64 10.15
N LEU A 105 34.34 31.20 11.34
CA LEU A 105 33.57 32.36 11.80
C LEU A 105 33.90 33.62 10.97
N ALA A 106 35.18 33.87 10.69
CA ALA A 106 35.60 35.02 9.89
C ALA A 106 35.06 34.97 8.45
N VAL A 107 35.05 33.79 7.82
CA VAL A 107 34.48 33.59 6.48
C VAL A 107 32.96 33.83 6.48
N LEU A 108 32.25 33.36 7.51
CA LEU A 108 30.80 33.59 7.64
C LEU A 108 30.45 35.07 7.82
N VAL A 109 31.24 35.81 8.62
CA VAL A 109 31.04 37.24 8.84
C VAL A 109 31.35 38.04 7.58
N LEU A 110 32.45 37.72 6.88
CA LEU A 110 32.79 38.37 5.60
C LEU A 110 31.73 38.07 4.52
N PHE A 111 31.20 36.85 4.47
CA PHE A 111 30.13 36.47 3.57
C PHE A 111 28.84 37.25 3.89
N ALA A 112 28.44 37.31 5.16
CA ALA A 112 27.26 38.08 5.58
C ALA A 112 27.41 39.59 5.28
N MET A 113 28.60 40.15 5.48
CA MET A 113 28.91 41.56 5.20
C MET A 113 28.93 41.85 3.69
N SER A 114 29.42 40.91 2.87
CA SER A 114 29.41 41.02 1.40
C SER A 114 27.99 40.99 0.82
N VAL A 115 27.07 40.24 1.45
CA VAL A 115 25.64 40.18 1.08
C VAL A 115 24.90 41.48 1.45
N GLN A 116 25.39 42.23 2.44
CA GLN A 116 24.79 43.51 2.85
C GLN A 116 25.27 44.71 2.01
N LEU A 117 26.51 44.71 1.50
CA LEU A 117 27.09 45.84 0.76
C LEU A 117 26.74 45.89 -0.73
N PHE A 118 26.33 44.78 -1.36
CA PHE A 118 26.03 44.72 -2.80
C PHE A 118 24.56 44.37 -3.08
N PRO A 119 23.65 45.36 -3.18
CA PRO A 119 22.21 45.14 -3.37
C PRO A 119 21.74 44.50 -4.70
N PRO A 120 22.45 44.51 -5.85
CA PRO A 120 21.95 43.82 -7.05
C PRO A 120 21.99 42.29 -6.95
N LEU A 121 22.63 41.72 -5.92
CA LEU A 121 22.55 40.28 -5.66
C LEU A 121 21.26 39.87 -4.94
N ARG A 122 20.51 40.76 -4.27
CA ARG A 122 19.23 40.38 -3.63
C ARG A 122 18.13 40.06 -4.64
N THR A 123 18.16 40.67 -5.82
CA THR A 123 17.17 40.47 -6.89
C THR A 123 17.56 39.35 -7.86
N GLY A 124 18.84 39.03 -8.01
CA GLY A 124 19.33 37.92 -8.85
C GLY A 124 19.09 36.52 -8.28
N ILE A 125 18.89 36.37 -6.96
CA ILE A 125 18.59 35.07 -6.34
C ILE A 125 17.12 34.68 -6.49
N ALA A 126 16.19 35.64 -6.63
CA ALA A 126 14.77 35.35 -6.80
C ALA A 126 14.46 34.66 -8.14
N SER A 127 15.22 34.99 -9.20
CA SER A 127 15.06 34.38 -10.53
C SER A 127 15.77 33.04 -10.68
N LEU A 128 16.74 32.71 -9.83
CA LEU A 128 17.32 31.36 -9.74
C LEU A 128 16.36 30.34 -9.09
N PHE A 129 15.35 30.79 -8.34
CA PHE A 129 14.37 29.91 -7.70
C PHE A 129 13.10 29.64 -8.53
N LEU A 130 12.87 30.35 -9.65
CA LEU A 130 11.68 30.16 -10.49
C LEU A 130 11.95 29.50 -11.86
N ALA A 131 13.20 29.27 -12.23
CA ALA A 131 13.55 28.41 -13.37
C ALA A 131 13.79 26.97 -12.88
N GLN A 132 12.71 26.29 -12.49
CA GLN A 132 12.76 24.90 -12.04
C GLN A 132 12.98 23.95 -13.22
N LYS A 133 14.24 23.85 -13.65
CA LYS A 133 14.79 22.71 -14.40
C LYS A 133 14.55 21.43 -13.58
N PRO A 134 14.25 20.26 -14.19
CA PRO A 134 14.16 19.00 -13.46
C PRO A 134 15.52 18.72 -12.82
N SER A 135 15.63 18.99 -11.51
CA SER A 135 16.85 18.81 -10.76
C SER A 135 16.96 17.34 -10.36
N GLU A 136 17.93 16.69 -10.98
CA GLU A 136 18.53 15.42 -10.62
C GLU A 136 19.19 15.60 -9.24
N ALA A 137 18.43 15.38 -8.17
CA ALA A 137 18.93 15.44 -6.80
C ALA A 137 19.51 14.08 -6.37
N PRO A 138 20.55 14.06 -5.50
CA PRO A 138 21.26 12.85 -5.16
C PRO A 138 20.37 11.86 -4.41
N ILE A 139 20.51 10.58 -4.77
CA ILE A 139 19.94 9.44 -4.06
C ILE A 139 20.70 9.28 -2.74
N SER A 140 20.25 9.95 -1.67
CA SER A 140 20.55 9.65 -0.26
C SER A 140 19.84 10.73 0.58
N THR A 141 18.83 10.46 1.40
CA THR A 141 18.77 9.50 2.50
C THR A 141 17.33 9.01 2.67
N LEU A 142 17.11 7.74 2.37
CA LEU A 142 15.89 7.02 2.69
C LEU A 142 16.04 6.44 4.10
N ASP A 143 15.37 7.04 5.09
CA ASP A 143 15.12 6.39 6.38
C ASP A 143 13.62 6.05 6.52
N GLN A 144 13.33 4.78 6.21
CA GLN A 144 12.64 3.82 7.09
C GLN A 144 11.14 3.88 7.40
N ASP A 145 10.29 4.49 6.58
CA ASP A 145 8.84 4.14 6.58
C ASP A 145 8.19 4.07 5.18
N SER A 146 8.99 3.99 4.11
CA SER A 146 8.48 3.72 2.75
C SER A 146 8.30 2.22 2.52
N ALA A 147 7.23 1.67 3.10
CA ALA A 147 6.73 0.35 2.74
C ALA A 147 6.27 0.38 1.28
N ARG A 148 7.11 -0.14 0.38
CA ARG A 148 6.80 -0.30 -1.04
C ARG A 148 5.48 -1.06 -1.19
N ALA A 149 4.53 -0.42 -1.83
CA ALA A 149 3.34 -1.06 -2.34
C ALA A 149 3.69 -2.24 -3.30
N PRO A 150 3.28 -3.51 -3.05
CA PRO A 150 3.19 -4.52 -4.08
C PRO A 150 2.24 -4.08 -5.19
N MET A 151 2.59 -4.49 -6.39
CA MET A 151 1.98 -4.03 -7.64
C MET A 151 0.48 -4.35 -7.70
N PRO A 152 -0.36 -3.46 -8.25
CA PRO A 152 -1.73 -3.81 -8.59
C PRO A 152 -1.73 -4.95 -9.63
N TRP A 153 -2.51 -6.00 -9.38
CA TRP A 153 -2.73 -7.07 -10.34
C TRP A 153 -3.59 -6.52 -11.47
N THR A 154 -3.28 -6.87 -12.73
CA THR A 154 -4.10 -6.53 -13.90
C THR A 154 -4.31 -7.76 -14.77
N PRO A 155 -5.36 -7.79 -15.62
CA PRO A 155 -5.70 -8.97 -16.41
C PRO A 155 -4.68 -9.40 -17.44
N GLU A 156 -3.80 -8.49 -17.81
CA GLU A 156 -2.85 -8.67 -18.88
C GLU A 156 -1.44 -9.03 -18.39
N ASN A 157 -1.29 -9.47 -17.13
CA ASN A 157 -0.01 -9.96 -16.64
C ASN A 157 0.31 -11.37 -17.15
N ARG A 158 0.34 -11.52 -18.48
CA ARG A 158 1.28 -12.42 -19.13
C ARG A 158 2.64 -11.74 -19.38
N ASN A 159 2.73 -10.39 -19.47
CA ASN A 159 3.95 -9.72 -19.95
C ASN A 159 4.39 -8.38 -19.26
N GLY A 160 3.84 -7.97 -18.11
CA GLY A 160 4.44 -6.86 -17.34
C GLY A 160 4.45 -5.45 -17.99
N SER A 161 3.51 -5.13 -18.88
CA SER A 161 3.41 -3.82 -19.53
C SER A 161 2.24 -2.98 -18.98
N GLY A 162 2.47 -2.19 -17.93
CA GLY A 162 1.47 -1.28 -17.34
C GLY A 162 2.08 -0.22 -16.42
N LEU A 163 1.25 0.60 -15.79
CA LEU A 163 1.67 1.60 -14.80
C LEU A 163 1.50 1.07 -13.37
N VAL A 164 2.55 1.17 -12.57
CA VAL A 164 2.57 0.88 -11.13
C VAL A 164 2.52 2.20 -10.37
N LEU A 165 1.54 2.34 -9.48
CA LEU A 165 1.42 3.47 -8.56
C LEU A 165 1.86 3.05 -7.16
N SER A 166 2.73 3.85 -6.54
CA SER A 166 3.05 3.74 -5.12
C SER A 166 2.90 5.10 -4.43
N VAL A 167 2.41 5.07 -3.20
CA VAL A 167 2.26 6.26 -2.36
C VAL A 167 3.31 6.20 -1.27
N ASP A 168 4.19 7.20 -1.24
CA ASP A 168 5.21 7.39 -0.22
C ASP A 168 4.93 8.68 0.57
N VAL A 169 5.40 8.75 1.83
CA VAL A 169 5.38 9.99 2.63
C VAL A 169 6.68 10.75 2.38
N GLY A 170 6.57 11.99 1.92
CA GLY A 170 7.70 12.87 1.68
C GLY A 170 8.06 13.72 2.90
N LYS A 171 8.43 14.98 2.65
CA LYS A 171 8.57 15.99 3.72
C LYS A 171 7.22 16.19 4.45
N PRO A 172 7.22 16.70 5.69
CA PRO A 172 5.99 17.04 6.39
C PRO A 172 5.04 17.85 5.50
N GLY A 173 3.81 17.38 5.35
CA GLY A 173 2.79 18.03 4.54
C GLY A 173 2.74 17.62 3.06
N VAL A 174 3.55 16.66 2.60
CA VAL A 174 3.59 16.24 1.19
C VAL A 174 3.64 14.72 1.03
N TYR A 175 2.71 14.17 0.25
CA TYR A 175 2.78 12.82 -0.30
C TYR A 175 3.56 12.79 -1.61
N LEU A 176 4.27 11.69 -1.84
CA LEU A 176 4.96 11.41 -3.09
C LEU A 176 4.24 10.26 -3.79
N LEU A 177 3.54 10.58 -4.88
CA LEU A 177 2.97 9.59 -5.78
C LEU A 177 4.04 9.21 -6.80
N ARG A 178 4.57 7.99 -6.70
CA ARG A 178 5.58 7.47 -7.61
C ARG A 178 4.92 6.56 -8.65
N LEU A 179 5.17 6.90 -9.92
CA LEU A 179 4.68 6.22 -11.11
C LEU A 179 5.85 5.48 -11.75
N GLN A 180 5.72 4.15 -11.90
CA GLN A 180 6.75 3.31 -12.50
C GLN A 180 6.15 2.41 -13.59
N THR A 181 6.94 2.00 -14.57
CA THR A 181 6.49 1.00 -15.55
C THR A 181 7.59 -0.02 -15.80
N ARG A 182 7.19 -1.24 -16.17
CA ARG A 182 8.11 -2.26 -16.68
C ARG A 182 8.05 -2.38 -18.20
N SER A 183 7.18 -1.61 -18.85
CA SER A 183 7.02 -1.59 -20.30
C SER A 183 8.26 -1.04 -20.99
N THR A 184 8.55 -1.57 -22.18
CA THR A 184 9.56 -1.03 -23.09
C THR A 184 9.06 0.21 -23.84
N LYS A 185 7.75 0.38 -23.97
CA LYS A 185 7.12 1.57 -24.55
C LYS A 185 6.87 2.64 -23.48
N PRO A 186 7.06 3.93 -23.77
CA PRO A 186 6.68 5.02 -22.87
C PRO A 186 5.19 4.93 -22.50
N VAL A 187 4.87 5.11 -21.22
CA VAL A 187 3.49 5.15 -20.72
C VAL A 187 3.13 6.61 -20.48
N ALA A 188 2.16 7.13 -21.23
CA ALA A 188 1.65 8.48 -21.00
C ALA A 188 0.77 8.48 -19.74
N PHE A 189 0.83 9.55 -18.95
CA PHE A 189 -0.03 9.72 -17.79
C PHE A 189 -0.56 11.14 -17.70
N GLU A 190 -1.74 11.27 -17.10
CA GLU A 190 -2.35 12.52 -16.65
C GLU A 190 -2.83 12.32 -15.21
N VAL A 191 -2.41 13.19 -14.30
CA VAL A 191 -2.80 13.18 -12.89
C VAL A 191 -3.50 14.48 -12.55
N ASP A 192 -4.73 14.39 -12.11
CA ASP A 192 -5.53 15.51 -11.62
C ASP A 192 -5.54 15.51 -10.09
N ILE A 193 -5.02 16.58 -9.51
CA ILE A 193 -5.02 16.86 -8.08
C ILE A 193 -5.90 18.08 -7.85
N SER A 194 -7.16 17.84 -7.50
CA SER A 194 -8.11 18.92 -7.15
C SER A 194 -8.20 20.03 -8.21
N GLY A 195 -8.17 19.67 -9.50
CA GLY A 195 -8.21 20.58 -10.65
C GLY A 195 -6.83 20.94 -11.21
N THR A 196 -5.74 20.65 -10.50
CA THR A 196 -4.38 20.85 -11.01
C THR A 196 -3.93 19.60 -11.78
N LYS A 197 -3.76 19.73 -13.08
CA LYS A 197 -3.38 18.63 -13.97
C LYS A 197 -1.87 18.56 -14.18
N TYR A 198 -1.33 17.36 -14.07
CA TYR A 198 0.07 17.02 -14.32
C TYR A 198 0.10 15.94 -15.40
N SER A 199 0.80 16.18 -16.50
CA SER A 199 0.95 15.18 -17.56
C SER A 199 2.41 14.89 -17.86
N GLY A 200 2.68 13.72 -18.40
CA GLY A 200 4.03 13.32 -18.76
C GLY A 200 4.11 11.88 -19.24
N TYR A 201 5.33 11.37 -19.27
CA TYR A 201 5.62 10.00 -19.67
C TYR A 201 6.45 9.31 -18.60
N VAL A 202 6.12 8.06 -18.31
CA VAL A 202 6.91 7.17 -17.47
C VAL A 202 7.67 6.21 -18.38
N LEU A 203 8.98 6.11 -18.17
CA LEU A 203 9.88 5.20 -18.85
C LEU A 203 10.32 4.10 -17.90
N ARG A 204 10.76 2.96 -18.43
CA ARG A 204 11.16 1.78 -17.65
C ARG A 204 12.17 2.10 -16.54
N ASP A 205 13.19 2.87 -16.88
CA ASP A 205 14.31 3.17 -15.98
C ASP A 205 14.22 4.58 -15.37
N ARG A 206 13.12 5.31 -15.64
CA ARG A 206 12.90 6.67 -15.15
C ARG A 206 11.50 6.81 -14.56
N PRO A 207 11.36 6.58 -13.24
CA PRO A 207 10.07 6.77 -12.58
C PRO A 207 9.70 8.25 -12.52
N SER A 208 8.41 8.56 -12.61
CA SER A 208 7.90 9.90 -12.40
C SER A 208 7.40 10.04 -10.96
N ILE A 209 7.70 11.17 -10.31
CA ILE A 209 7.28 11.44 -8.94
C ILE A 209 6.44 12.72 -8.94
N ILE A 210 5.20 12.60 -8.49
CA ILE A 210 4.26 13.70 -8.36
C ILE A 210 4.11 14.03 -6.88
N ARG A 211 4.23 15.32 -6.55
CA ARG A 211 4.06 15.80 -5.18
C ARG A 211 2.60 16.16 -4.97
N VAL A 212 1.98 15.52 -3.99
CA VAL A 212 0.58 15.77 -3.62
C VAL A 212 0.56 16.41 -2.24
N PRO A 213 0.09 17.66 -2.09
CA PRO A 213 -0.06 18.27 -0.77
C PRO A 213 -1.00 17.45 0.11
N THR A 214 -0.63 17.24 1.37
CA THR A 214 -1.51 16.57 2.33
C THR A 214 -2.80 17.38 2.50
N PRO A 215 -3.96 16.72 2.60
CA PRO A 215 -5.22 17.41 2.85
C PRO A 215 -5.27 17.96 4.30
N GLU A 216 -6.20 18.88 4.54
CA GLU A 216 -6.47 19.42 5.89
C GLU A 216 -6.86 18.31 6.87
N ALA A 217 -6.63 18.53 8.16
CA ALA A 217 -6.92 17.55 9.20
C ALA A 217 -8.35 17.02 9.12
N GLY A 218 -8.51 15.70 8.99
CA GLY A 218 -9.84 15.06 8.90
C GLY A 218 -10.46 15.07 7.50
N SER A 219 -9.78 15.62 6.49
CA SER A 219 -10.20 15.55 5.08
C SER A 219 -9.38 14.52 4.30
N VAL A 220 -9.89 14.12 3.13
CA VAL A 220 -9.26 13.15 2.23
C VAL A 220 -8.98 13.86 0.90
N ARG A 221 -7.76 13.71 0.40
CA ARG A 221 -7.38 14.18 -0.93
C ARG A 221 -7.67 13.06 -1.93
N VAL A 222 -8.48 13.36 -2.94
CA VAL A 222 -8.72 12.48 -4.07
C VAL A 222 -7.85 12.91 -5.24
N VAL A 223 -7.11 11.96 -5.81
CA VAL A 223 -6.24 12.16 -6.96
C VAL A 223 -6.69 11.21 -8.07
N HIS A 224 -6.96 11.74 -9.26
CA HIS A 224 -7.33 10.93 -10.41
C HIS A 224 -6.11 10.73 -11.30
N VAL A 225 -5.80 9.49 -11.65
CA VAL A 225 -4.67 9.10 -12.48
C VAL A 225 -5.18 8.38 -13.72
N ALA A 226 -5.07 9.03 -14.86
CA ALA A 226 -5.28 8.42 -16.17
C ALA A 226 -3.91 8.03 -16.75
N TRP A 227 -3.82 6.87 -17.38
CA TRP A 227 -2.61 6.49 -18.11
C TRP A 227 -2.94 5.66 -19.33
N SER A 228 -2.08 5.75 -20.33
CA SER A 228 -2.24 5.02 -21.58
C SER A 228 -0.93 4.46 -22.13
N ILE A 229 -1.04 3.32 -22.79
CA ILE A 229 0.06 2.68 -23.50
C ILE A 229 -0.44 2.15 -24.85
N GLY A 230 0.05 2.76 -25.94
CA GLY A 230 -0.54 2.53 -27.26
C GLY A 230 -2.02 2.96 -27.26
N GLU A 231 -2.92 2.07 -27.66
CA GLU A 231 -4.37 2.31 -27.71
C GLU A 231 -5.10 2.02 -26.39
N TRP A 232 -4.39 1.48 -25.40
CA TRP A 232 -5.00 1.06 -24.13
C TRP A 232 -4.91 2.18 -23.10
N GLY A 233 -6.06 2.61 -22.56
CA GLY A 233 -6.16 3.59 -21.48
C GLY A 233 -6.80 3.02 -20.22
N ARG A 234 -6.32 3.43 -19.05
CA ARG A 234 -6.88 3.06 -17.75
C ARG A 234 -6.99 4.29 -16.85
N TYR A 235 -7.98 4.26 -15.96
CA TYR A 235 -8.21 5.28 -14.94
C TYR A 235 -8.13 4.65 -13.56
N GLN A 236 -7.42 5.30 -12.66
CA GLN A 236 -7.24 4.92 -11.26
C GLN A 236 -7.53 6.14 -10.39
N THR A 237 -8.12 5.92 -9.22
CA THR A 237 -8.41 6.97 -8.23
C THR A 237 -7.67 6.63 -6.96
N VAL A 238 -6.91 7.59 -6.45
CA VAL A 238 -6.11 7.47 -5.22
C VAL A 238 -6.73 8.34 -4.14
N PHE A 239 -7.06 7.74 -3.01
CA PHE A 239 -7.56 8.41 -1.80
C PHE A 239 -6.42 8.50 -0.80
N LEU A 240 -6.10 9.72 -0.37
CA LEU A 240 -5.01 10.02 0.55
C LEU A 240 -5.56 10.70 1.81
N PRO A 241 -5.36 10.13 3.00
CA PRO A 241 -5.83 10.74 4.25
C PRO A 241 -4.95 11.91 4.67
N SER A 242 -5.39 12.73 5.62
CA SER A 242 -4.54 13.78 6.21
C SER A 242 -3.36 13.22 7.01
N ARG A 243 -3.49 11.99 7.52
CA ARG A 243 -2.45 11.28 8.25
C ARG A 243 -2.52 9.79 7.94
N LEU A 244 -1.39 9.21 7.55
CA LEU A 244 -1.25 7.75 7.43
C LEU A 244 -1.09 7.14 8.83
N LEU A 245 -1.97 6.22 9.16
CA LEU A 245 -1.97 5.46 10.41
C LEU A 245 -1.71 3.99 10.12
N LYS A 246 -1.06 3.28 11.06
CA LYS A 246 -0.87 1.83 10.95
C LYS A 246 -2.19 1.11 11.18
N SER A 247 -2.48 0.12 10.33
CA SER A 247 -3.75 -0.59 10.16
C SER A 247 -4.19 -1.51 11.32
N THR A 248 -3.88 -1.17 12.57
CA THR A 248 -4.19 -2.04 13.73
C THR A 248 -5.42 -1.60 14.51
N VAL A 249 -6.05 -0.48 14.14
CA VAL A 249 -7.20 0.06 14.88
C VAL A 249 -8.50 -0.45 14.27
N THR A 250 -9.34 -1.07 15.10
CA THR A 250 -10.68 -1.49 14.72
C THR A 250 -11.68 -0.34 14.86
N ARG A 251 -12.63 -0.23 13.93
CA ARG A 251 -13.71 0.79 14.00
C ARG A 251 -15.08 0.16 13.81
N THR A 252 -16.10 0.88 14.30
CA THR A 252 -17.51 0.54 14.10
C THR A 252 -18.21 1.71 13.45
N PHE A 253 -18.85 1.48 12.31
CA PHE A 253 -19.69 2.46 11.63
C PHE A 253 -20.65 1.80 10.64
N THR A 254 -21.74 2.49 10.35
CA THR A 254 -22.75 2.02 9.38
C THR A 254 -22.74 2.93 8.17
N ILE A 255 -22.78 2.34 6.98
CA ILE A 255 -22.92 3.00 5.69
C ILE A 255 -24.34 2.79 5.19
N GLN A 256 -24.96 3.86 4.71
CA GLN A 256 -26.31 3.84 4.11
C GLN A 256 -26.29 4.68 2.84
N ARG A 257 -26.91 4.17 1.77
CA ARG A 257 -27.17 4.87 0.49
C ARG A 257 -26.03 5.76 0.03
N THR A 258 -24.90 5.16 -0.33
CA THR A 258 -23.75 5.90 -0.85
C THR A 258 -23.10 5.20 -2.03
N THR A 259 -22.20 5.87 -2.74
CA THR A 259 -21.42 5.26 -3.81
C THR A 259 -20.19 4.54 -3.27
N VAL A 260 -19.60 3.64 -4.05
CA VAL A 260 -18.28 3.05 -3.75
C VAL A 260 -17.26 4.14 -3.44
N THR A 261 -17.20 5.22 -4.23
CA THR A 261 -16.35 6.39 -3.95
C THR A 261 -16.58 6.96 -2.55
N GLY A 262 -17.85 7.11 -2.13
CA GLY A 262 -18.21 7.59 -0.79
C GLY A 262 -17.76 6.64 0.33
N VAL A 263 -17.90 5.33 0.12
CA VAL A 263 -17.40 4.30 1.03
C VAL A 263 -15.88 4.38 1.18
N LEU A 264 -15.16 4.38 0.05
CA LEU A 264 -13.69 4.44 0.05
C LEU A 264 -13.18 5.73 0.71
N HIS A 265 -13.81 6.86 0.42
CA HIS A 265 -13.51 8.12 1.09
C HIS A 265 -13.68 8.03 2.60
N ARG A 266 -14.79 7.43 3.07
CA ARG A 266 -15.04 7.27 4.50
C ARG A 266 -14.01 6.33 5.15
N ILE A 267 -13.76 5.17 4.57
CA ILE A 267 -12.77 4.21 5.09
C ILE A 267 -11.38 4.84 5.16
N CYS A 268 -10.94 5.52 4.10
CA CYS A 268 -9.69 6.26 4.04
C CYS A 268 -9.55 7.24 5.22
N ARG A 269 -10.61 8.00 5.50
CA ARG A 269 -10.65 8.96 6.62
C ARG A 269 -10.65 8.29 7.99
N GLU A 270 -11.54 7.33 8.23
CA GLU A 270 -11.76 6.74 9.56
C GLU A 270 -10.56 5.92 10.06
N TYR A 271 -9.89 5.23 9.12
CA TYR A 271 -8.73 4.39 9.41
C TYR A 271 -7.40 5.08 9.13
N GLY A 272 -7.37 6.21 8.42
CA GLY A 272 -6.13 6.88 8.05
C GLY A 272 -5.29 6.04 7.09
N VAL A 273 -5.92 5.34 6.15
CA VAL A 273 -5.24 4.48 5.16
C VAL A 273 -5.34 5.06 3.76
N ALA A 274 -4.30 4.91 2.95
CA ALA A 274 -4.35 5.27 1.53
C ALA A 274 -4.99 4.15 0.72
N ILE A 275 -5.82 4.50 -0.26
CA ILE A 275 -6.54 3.53 -1.09
C ILE A 275 -6.33 3.88 -2.57
N ILE A 276 -5.92 2.90 -3.37
CA ILE A 276 -5.78 3.00 -4.82
C ILE A 276 -6.88 2.13 -5.44
N ALA A 277 -7.83 2.72 -6.16
CA ALA A 277 -8.99 2.01 -6.67
C ALA A 277 -9.18 2.21 -8.17
N TRP A 278 -9.69 1.19 -8.87
CA TRP A 278 -10.12 1.30 -10.26
C TRP A 278 -11.35 0.46 -10.55
N GLY A 279 -11.99 0.72 -11.70
CA GLY A 279 -13.26 0.11 -12.09
C GLY A 279 -14.45 1.05 -11.87
N ASN A 280 -15.66 0.49 -11.78
CA ASN A 280 -16.87 1.29 -11.62
C ASN A 280 -17.08 1.69 -10.14
N LEU A 281 -16.48 2.83 -9.76
CA LEU A 281 -16.60 3.40 -8.41
C LEU A 281 -17.90 4.20 -8.20
N GLY A 282 -18.73 4.32 -9.24
CA GLY A 282 -20.05 4.97 -9.17
C GLY A 282 -21.17 4.04 -8.67
N LYS A 283 -20.91 2.74 -8.49
CA LYS A 283 -21.90 1.78 -8.01
C LYS A 283 -22.44 2.20 -6.63
N GLN A 284 -23.74 2.04 -6.45
CA GLN A 284 -24.43 2.33 -5.20
C GLN A 284 -24.27 1.16 -4.22
N ILE A 285 -24.18 1.52 -2.94
CA ILE A 285 -24.13 0.64 -1.79
C ILE A 285 -25.27 1.08 -0.87
N ASP A 286 -26.32 0.27 -0.83
CA ASP A 286 -27.52 0.59 -0.05
C ASP A 286 -27.26 0.53 1.44
N TYR A 287 -26.54 -0.50 1.89
CA TYR A 287 -26.25 -0.74 3.30
C TYR A 287 -24.99 -1.60 3.49
N ALA A 288 -24.13 -1.16 4.40
CA ALA A 288 -23.05 -1.98 4.95
C ALA A 288 -22.83 -1.63 6.42
N GLN A 289 -22.59 -2.64 7.25
CA GLN A 289 -22.30 -2.46 8.67
C GLN A 289 -20.90 -2.96 8.96
N VAL A 290 -20.07 -2.07 9.51
CA VAL A 290 -18.72 -2.39 9.96
C VAL A 290 -18.75 -2.39 11.48
N TYR A 291 -18.42 -3.51 12.10
CA TYR A 291 -18.45 -3.67 13.56
C TYR A 291 -17.10 -4.19 14.05
N GLN A 292 -16.39 -3.39 14.85
CA GLN A 292 -15.07 -3.71 15.40
C GLN A 292 -14.11 -4.30 14.35
N ALA A 293 -14.16 -3.78 13.12
CA ALA A 293 -13.47 -4.36 11.99
C ALA A 293 -12.14 -3.65 11.75
N THR A 294 -11.14 -4.39 11.26
CA THR A 294 -9.90 -3.79 10.74
C THR A 294 -10.16 -3.11 9.39
N PRO A 295 -9.21 -2.33 8.83
CA PRO A 295 -9.36 -1.77 7.49
C PRO A 295 -9.61 -2.83 6.42
N ASP A 296 -8.92 -3.98 6.49
CA ASP A 296 -9.12 -5.13 5.59
C ASP A 296 -10.55 -5.66 5.67
N ASP A 297 -11.03 -5.93 6.88
CA ASP A 297 -12.39 -6.45 7.11
C ASP A 297 -13.45 -5.44 6.68
N ALA A 298 -13.25 -4.16 6.99
CA ALA A 298 -14.17 -3.09 6.62
C ALA A 298 -14.27 -2.94 5.09
N LEU A 299 -13.14 -3.00 4.39
CA LEU A 299 -13.11 -2.97 2.93
C LEU A 299 -13.80 -4.22 2.36
N TYR A 300 -13.54 -5.40 2.91
CA TYR A 300 -14.18 -6.64 2.48
C TYR A 300 -15.70 -6.60 2.65
N GLU A 301 -16.19 -6.24 3.84
CA GLU A 301 -17.63 -6.17 4.14
C GLU A 301 -18.37 -5.17 3.24
N CYS A 302 -17.74 -4.03 2.94
CA CYS A 302 -18.38 -3.00 2.13
C CYS A 302 -18.32 -3.27 0.62
N LEU A 303 -17.24 -3.88 0.11
CA LEU A 303 -16.97 -3.93 -1.33
C LEU A 303 -17.32 -5.27 -1.97
N ASN A 304 -17.25 -6.37 -1.22
CA ASN A 304 -17.44 -7.72 -1.76
C ASN A 304 -18.84 -7.90 -2.39
N ARG A 305 -19.87 -7.28 -1.81
CA ARG A 305 -21.26 -7.33 -2.32
C ARG A 305 -21.44 -6.62 -3.66
N VAL A 306 -20.50 -5.78 -4.05
CA VAL A 306 -20.58 -4.87 -5.21
C VAL A 306 -19.67 -5.36 -6.36
N GLY A 307 -19.04 -6.52 -6.17
CA GLY A 307 -18.11 -7.13 -7.13
C GLY A 307 -16.75 -6.41 -7.16
N LEU A 308 -16.32 -5.85 -6.02
CA LEU A 308 -15.00 -5.26 -5.86
C LEU A 308 -14.25 -6.02 -4.75
N LYS A 309 -12.96 -6.26 -4.96
CA LYS A 309 -12.05 -6.87 -4.00
C LYS A 309 -11.02 -5.85 -3.55
N ALA A 310 -10.72 -5.85 -2.26
CA ALA A 310 -9.62 -5.08 -1.70
C ALA A 310 -8.51 -6.03 -1.22
N TYR A 311 -7.26 -5.57 -1.27
CA TYR A 311 -6.15 -6.26 -0.65
C TYR A 311 -5.10 -5.28 -0.15
N GLY A 312 -4.52 -5.60 1.00
CA GLY A 312 -3.41 -4.88 1.59
C GLY A 312 -2.20 -4.91 0.66
N VAL A 313 -1.76 -3.72 0.29
CA VAL A 313 -0.59 -3.51 -0.53
C VAL A 313 0.58 -3.25 0.43
N ALA A 314 0.53 -2.16 1.20
CA ALA A 314 1.47 -1.91 2.29
C ALA A 314 0.71 -1.81 3.62
N SER A 315 1.42 -1.65 4.75
CA SER A 315 0.82 -1.59 6.10
C SER A 315 -0.28 -0.54 6.31
N SER A 316 -0.40 0.41 5.39
CA SER A 316 -1.39 1.49 5.40
C SER A 316 -1.87 1.86 3.98
N VAL A 317 -1.61 1.01 2.98
CA VAL A 317 -1.97 1.25 1.58
C VAL A 317 -2.73 0.04 1.04
N TYR A 318 -3.88 0.29 0.43
CA TYR A 318 -4.77 -0.74 -0.10
C TYR A 318 -5.00 -0.56 -1.58
N ALA A 319 -5.12 -1.66 -2.32
CA ALA A 319 -5.62 -1.67 -3.69
C ALA A 319 -7.04 -2.21 -3.74
N VAL A 320 -7.88 -1.62 -4.59
CA VAL A 320 -9.28 -2.03 -4.82
C VAL A 320 -9.51 -2.23 -6.32
N GLU A 321 -10.01 -3.41 -6.68
CA GLU A 321 -10.19 -3.82 -8.06
C GLU A 321 -11.50 -4.58 -8.30
N PRO A 322 -12.05 -4.61 -9.54
CA PRO A 322 -13.19 -5.44 -9.87
C PRO A 322 -12.86 -6.94 -9.79
N VAL A 323 -13.76 -7.71 -9.18
CA VAL A 323 -13.75 -9.17 -9.20
C VAL A 323 -13.98 -9.63 -10.64
N ARG A 324 -13.16 -10.56 -11.13
CA ARG A 324 -13.32 -11.19 -12.44
C ARG A 324 -14.19 -12.41 -12.37
#